data_AF-A0AA91QR04-F1
#
_entry.id   AF-A0AA91QR04-F1
#
_cell.length_a   1.000
_cell.length_b   1.000
_cell.length_c   1.000
_cell.angle_alpha   90.00
_cell.angle_beta   90.00
_cell.angle_gamma   90.00
#
_symmetry.space_group_name_H-M   'P 1'
#
loop_
_entity.id
_entity.type
_entity.pdbx_description
1 polymer ?
#
loop_
_entity_poly.entity_id
_entity_poly.type
_entity_poly.pdbx_seq_one_letter_code
_entity_poly.pdbx_strand_id
1 'polypeptide(L)'
;MTKIIAITKSVLAPIWAQEDELLDKVVDLADYDAVNQAIPDDTLSIEEVFAEDELEEIYLNFAPYLDNESILPFMASYGNAVFCLGVGEENQGYVYYFDLDFGLHLLTKDGLTTFVRSLTDA
;
A
#
# COMPACT_ATOMS: atom_id res chain seq x y z
N MET A 1 14.59 11.56 6.36
CA MET A 1 14.01 10.34 6.95
C MET A 1 13.21 10.59 8.21
N THR A 2 13.79 11.05 9.33
CA THR A 2 13.11 11.09 10.65
C THR A 2 11.78 11.85 10.68
N LYS A 3 11.64 12.91 9.86
CA LYS A 3 10.40 13.70 9.77
C LYS A 3 9.31 13.02 8.92
N ILE A 4 9.71 12.30 7.87
CA ILE A 4 8.78 11.55 6.99
C ILE A 4 8.21 10.38 7.78
N ILE A 5 9.05 9.60 8.45
CA ILE A 5 8.62 8.48 9.30
C ILE A 5 7.63 8.93 10.38
N ALA A 6 7.88 10.06 11.05
CA ALA A 6 6.96 10.58 12.07
C ALA A 6 5.59 11.00 11.52
N ILE A 7 5.54 11.58 10.30
CA ILE A 7 4.29 11.94 9.62
C ILE A 7 3.56 10.67 9.17
N THR A 8 4.30 9.68 8.66
CA THR A 8 3.69 8.43 8.20
C THR A 8 3.11 7.61 9.35
N LYS A 9 3.73 7.64 10.54
CA LYS A 9 3.20 6.98 11.75
C LYS A 9 1.79 7.45 12.12
N SER A 10 1.52 8.76 12.08
CA SER A 10 0.17 9.25 12.41
C SER A 10 -0.86 8.88 11.35
N VAL A 11 -0.45 8.73 10.10
CA VAL A 11 -1.32 8.31 8.98
C VAL A 11 -1.61 6.82 9.03
N LEU A 12 -0.63 5.99 9.41
CA LEU A 12 -0.76 4.53 9.47
C LEU A 12 -1.31 4.01 10.80
N ALA A 13 -1.34 4.82 11.87
CA ALA A 13 -1.91 4.40 13.15
C ALA A 13 -3.33 3.79 13.06
N PRO A 14 -4.27 4.30 12.22
CA PRO A 14 -5.56 3.65 12.01
C PRO A 14 -5.49 2.29 11.32
N ILE A 15 -4.46 2.04 10.49
CA ILE A 15 -4.23 0.75 9.83
C ILE A 15 -3.83 -0.28 10.88
N TRP A 16 -2.84 0.04 11.71
CA TRP A 16 -2.40 -0.85 12.80
C TRP A 16 -3.49 -1.16 13.81
N ALA A 17 -4.38 -0.19 14.07
CA ALA A 17 -5.52 -0.41 14.97
C ALA A 17 -6.57 -1.39 14.43
N GLN A 18 -6.52 -1.72 13.13
CA GLN A 18 -7.50 -2.54 12.42
C GLN A 18 -6.83 -3.73 11.70
N GLU A 19 -5.58 -4.07 12.05
CA GLU A 19 -4.80 -5.12 11.39
C GLU A 19 -5.58 -6.43 11.21
N ASP A 20 -6.15 -6.97 12.28
CA ASP A 20 -6.93 -8.22 12.24
C ASP A 20 -8.10 -8.15 11.24
N GLU A 21 -8.78 -7.00 11.14
CA GLU A 21 -9.89 -6.82 10.19
C GLU A 21 -9.38 -6.73 8.76
N LEU A 22 -8.23 -6.09 8.53
CA LEU A 22 -7.67 -5.90 7.19
C LEU A 22 -7.19 -7.22 6.57
N LEU A 23 -6.68 -8.15 7.38
CA LEU A 23 -6.20 -9.45 6.90
C LEU A 23 -7.32 -10.36 6.35
N ASP A 24 -8.58 -10.10 6.72
CA ASP A 24 -9.75 -10.80 6.19
C ASP A 24 -10.37 -10.10 4.97
N LYS A 25 -9.70 -9.07 4.42
CA LYS A 25 -10.19 -8.25 3.30
C LYS A 25 -9.40 -8.45 2.02
N VAL A 26 -10.04 -8.08 0.92
CA VAL A 26 -9.44 -7.98 -0.40
C VAL A 26 -9.70 -6.62 -1.05
N VAL A 27 -8.85 -6.27 -2.01
CA VAL A 27 -9.11 -5.18 -2.95
C VAL A 27 -9.76 -5.77 -4.20
N ASP A 28 -10.99 -5.36 -4.51
CA ASP A 28 -11.63 -5.68 -5.79
C ASP A 28 -11.03 -4.81 -6.90
N LEU A 29 -10.50 -5.45 -7.96
CA LEU A 29 -9.86 -4.76 -9.08
C LEU A 29 -10.82 -4.32 -10.17
N ALA A 30 -12.11 -4.61 -10.06
CA ALA A 30 -13.13 -4.16 -11.02
C ALA A 30 -13.14 -2.63 -11.18
N ASP A 31 -12.82 -1.87 -10.14
CA ASP A 31 -12.77 -0.41 -10.15
C ASP A 31 -11.38 0.17 -10.53
N TYR A 32 -10.38 -0.70 -10.74
CA TYR A 32 -8.99 -0.32 -11.02
C TYR A 32 -8.53 -0.83 -12.39
N ASP A 33 -9.11 -0.30 -13.47
CA ASP A 33 -8.83 -0.69 -14.87
C ASP A 33 -7.33 -0.85 -15.19
N ALA A 34 -6.49 0.04 -14.67
CA ALA A 34 -5.05 0.03 -14.95
C ALA A 34 -4.32 -1.15 -14.29
N VAL A 35 -4.79 -1.61 -13.13
CA VAL A 35 -4.25 -2.79 -12.42
C VAL A 35 -4.84 -4.06 -13.03
N ASN A 36 -6.16 -4.07 -13.24
CA ASN A 36 -6.90 -5.20 -13.80
C ASN A 36 -6.43 -5.59 -15.21
N GLN A 37 -5.94 -4.63 -16.01
CA GLN A 37 -5.33 -4.92 -17.32
C GLN A 37 -3.86 -5.34 -17.22
N ALA A 38 -3.19 -5.05 -16.12
CA ALA A 38 -1.77 -5.31 -15.93
C ALA A 38 -1.51 -6.69 -15.32
N ILE A 39 -2.36 -7.15 -14.40
CA ILE A 39 -2.20 -8.41 -13.68
C ILE A 39 -3.37 -9.36 -14.00
N PRO A 40 -3.19 -10.69 -13.89
CA PRO A 40 -4.24 -11.66 -14.21
C PRO A 40 -5.29 -11.84 -13.11
N ASP A 41 -5.07 -11.25 -11.93
CA ASP A 41 -5.93 -11.39 -10.75
C ASP A 41 -7.09 -10.40 -10.77
N ASP A 42 -8.27 -10.85 -10.33
CA ASP A 42 -9.46 -10.01 -10.17
C ASP A 42 -9.48 -9.30 -8.80
N THR A 43 -8.70 -9.80 -7.85
CA THR A 43 -8.66 -9.31 -6.46
C THR A 43 -7.24 -9.38 -5.90
N LEU A 44 -6.90 -8.48 -4.98
CA LEU A 44 -5.63 -8.53 -4.23
C LEU A 44 -5.91 -8.85 -2.76
N SER A 45 -5.26 -9.89 -2.22
CA SER A 45 -5.32 -10.21 -0.80
C SER A 45 -4.36 -9.34 0.01
N ILE A 46 -4.70 -9.12 1.28
CA ILE A 46 -3.81 -8.49 2.26
C ILE A 46 -3.23 -9.62 3.13
N GLU A 47 -1.96 -9.93 2.92
CA GLU A 47 -1.29 -11.04 3.64
C GLU A 47 -0.62 -10.57 4.93
N GLU A 48 -0.23 -9.30 4.99
CA GLU A 48 0.49 -8.73 6.12
C GLU A 48 0.25 -7.22 6.22
N VAL A 49 0.10 -6.72 7.44
CA VAL A 49 0.18 -5.30 7.76
C VAL A 49 1.52 -5.04 8.43
N PHE A 50 2.35 -4.20 7.85
CA PHE A 50 3.70 -3.99 8.34
C PHE A 50 3.71 -3.23 9.67
N ALA A 51 4.41 -3.77 10.66
CA ALA A 51 4.49 -3.18 11.99
C ALA A 51 5.30 -1.86 11.97
N GLU A 52 5.00 -0.98 12.94
CA GLU A 52 5.63 0.34 13.04
C GLU A 52 7.17 0.29 13.11
N ASP A 53 7.70 -0.72 13.80
CA ASP A 53 9.14 -0.93 14.02
C ASP A 53 9.84 -1.58 12.83
N GLU A 54 9.10 -2.15 11.89
CA GLU A 54 9.63 -2.80 10.68
C GLU A 54 9.67 -1.87 9.46
N LEU A 55 8.89 -0.77 9.48
CA LEU A 55 8.74 0.14 8.34
C LEU A 55 10.08 0.67 7.78
N GLU A 56 11.07 0.93 8.63
CA GLU A 56 12.37 1.42 8.17
C GLU A 56 13.13 0.34 7.40
N GLU A 57 13.12 -0.90 7.89
CA GLU A 57 13.74 -2.04 7.22
C GLU A 57 13.03 -2.33 5.89
N ILE A 58 11.71 -2.34 5.90
CA ILE A 58 10.90 -2.57 4.70
C ILE A 58 11.14 -1.48 3.67
N TYR A 59 11.14 -0.22 4.07
CA TYR A 59 11.48 0.88 3.16
C TYR A 59 12.85 0.67 2.51
N LEU A 60 13.88 0.31 3.29
CA LEU A 60 15.22 0.07 2.75
C LEU A 60 15.26 -1.12 1.78
N ASN A 61 14.46 -2.16 2.03
CA ASN A 61 14.36 -3.33 1.14
C ASN A 61 13.71 -2.96 -0.21
N PHE A 62 12.72 -2.07 -0.20
CA PHE A 62 12.01 -1.64 -1.41
C PHE A 62 12.61 -0.38 -2.07
N ALA A 63 13.47 0.36 -1.39
CA ALA A 63 14.09 1.58 -1.89
C ALA A 63 14.73 1.42 -3.30
N PRO A 64 15.48 0.34 -3.62
CA PRO A 64 16.03 0.16 -4.96
C PRO A 64 15.00 0.15 -6.10
N TYR A 65 13.74 -0.16 -5.78
CA TYR A 65 12.63 -0.25 -6.72
C TYR A 65 11.74 1.01 -6.70
N LEU A 66 11.72 1.75 -5.57
CA LEU A 66 10.76 2.82 -5.30
C LEU A 66 11.39 4.20 -5.04
N ASP A 67 12.73 4.33 -5.02
CA ASP A 67 13.44 5.50 -4.46
C ASP A 67 13.08 6.85 -5.11
N ASN A 68 12.60 6.83 -6.35
CA ASN A 68 12.22 8.05 -7.07
C ASN A 68 10.77 8.49 -6.85
N GLU A 69 9.94 7.66 -6.21
CA GLU A 69 8.48 7.83 -6.19
C GLU A 69 7.97 8.43 -4.88
N SER A 70 8.84 8.65 -3.88
CA SER A 70 8.45 9.17 -2.55
C SER A 70 7.25 8.43 -1.96
N ILE A 71 7.29 7.10 -2.00
CA ILE A 71 6.23 6.21 -1.49
C ILE A 71 6.80 5.26 -0.44
N LEU A 72 5.94 4.77 0.44
CA LEU A 72 6.30 3.87 1.55
C LEU A 72 5.39 2.64 1.53
N PRO A 73 5.93 1.41 1.44
CA PRO A 73 5.16 0.19 1.65
C PRO A 73 4.55 0.15 3.06
N PHE A 74 3.31 -0.32 3.18
CA PHE A 74 2.63 -0.43 4.49
C PHE A 74 1.81 -1.72 4.67
N MET A 75 1.56 -2.48 3.60
CA MET A 75 0.99 -3.83 3.66
C MET A 75 1.59 -4.70 2.55
N ALA A 76 1.63 -6.01 2.77
CA ALA A 76 1.99 -6.99 1.75
C ALA A 76 0.75 -7.63 1.11
N SER A 77 0.91 -7.97 -0.16
CA SER A 77 0.04 -8.86 -0.92
C SER A 77 0.84 -10.12 -1.28
N TYR A 78 0.16 -11.13 -1.82
CA TYR A 78 0.81 -12.33 -2.33
C TYR A 78 1.87 -12.00 -3.40
N GLY A 79 2.93 -12.80 -3.49
CA GLY A 79 3.88 -12.75 -4.61
C GLY A 79 4.96 -11.66 -4.56
N ASN A 80 5.33 -11.15 -3.37
CA ASN A 80 6.23 -10.01 -3.18
C ASN A 80 5.68 -8.67 -3.69
N ALA A 81 4.36 -8.57 -3.79
CA ALA A 81 3.68 -7.31 -4.04
C ALA A 81 3.36 -6.60 -2.73
N VAL A 82 3.28 -5.27 -2.77
CA VAL A 82 3.01 -4.43 -1.60
C VAL A 82 2.06 -3.29 -1.94
N PHE A 83 1.28 -2.89 -0.94
CA PHE A 83 0.54 -1.64 -0.96
C PHE A 83 1.41 -0.52 -0.43
N CYS A 84 1.44 0.61 -1.15
CA CYS A 84 2.31 1.74 -0.85
C CYS A 84 1.51 3.03 -0.64
N LEU A 85 1.98 3.87 0.29
CA LEU A 85 1.43 5.19 0.59
C LEU A 85 2.37 6.26 0.02
N GLY A 86 1.81 7.21 -0.74
CA GLY A 86 2.54 8.40 -1.17
C GLY A 86 2.82 9.35 0.00
N VAL A 87 4.08 9.73 0.16
CA VAL A 87 4.57 10.59 1.25
C VAL A 87 5.33 11.82 0.73
N GLY A 88 5.48 11.95 -0.59
CA GLY A 88 6.06 13.12 -1.25
C GLY A 88 5.06 14.27 -1.38
N GLU A 89 5.55 15.47 -1.66
CA GLU A 89 4.70 16.67 -1.78
C GLU A 89 3.65 16.56 -2.90
N GLU A 90 3.95 15.81 -3.97
CA GLU A 90 3.09 15.69 -5.15
C GLU A 90 2.09 14.52 -5.07
N ASN A 91 2.32 13.55 -4.19
CA ASN A 91 1.52 12.33 -4.08
C ASN A 91 1.07 12.01 -2.65
N GLN A 92 1.16 12.98 -1.74
CA GLN A 92 0.85 12.78 -0.34
C GLN A 92 -0.56 12.19 -0.16
N GLY A 93 -0.63 11.02 0.48
CA GLY A 93 -1.87 10.32 0.79
C GLY A 93 -2.40 9.40 -0.31
N TYR A 94 -1.81 9.40 -1.51
CA TYR A 94 -2.22 8.47 -2.56
C TYR A 94 -1.86 7.04 -2.19
N VAL A 95 -2.67 6.08 -2.64
CA VAL A 95 -2.45 4.66 -2.40
C VAL A 95 -2.11 3.97 -3.71
N TYR A 96 -1.09 3.13 -3.66
CA TYR A 96 -0.54 2.42 -4.80
C TYR A 96 -0.45 0.92 -4.51
N TYR A 97 -0.46 0.13 -5.57
CA TYR A 97 -0.06 -1.26 -5.59
C TYR A 97 1.27 -1.37 -6.34
N PHE A 98 2.27 -2.01 -5.74
CA PHE A 98 3.54 -2.29 -6.38
C PHE A 98 3.76 -3.79 -6.46
N ASP A 99 4.10 -4.26 -7.64
CA ASP A 99 4.47 -5.64 -7.90
C ASP A 99 5.82 -5.66 -8.62
N LEU A 100 6.69 -6.61 -8.28
CA LEU A 100 8.02 -6.69 -8.87
C LEU A 100 8.00 -7.03 -10.37
N ASP A 101 6.99 -7.77 -10.83
CA ASP A 101 6.84 -8.19 -12.22
C ASP A 101 6.00 -7.19 -13.04
N PHE A 102 5.00 -6.57 -12.41
CA PHE A 102 4.05 -5.69 -13.11
C PHE A 102 4.30 -4.19 -12.91
N GLY A 103 5.06 -3.81 -11.87
CA GLY A 103 5.45 -2.44 -11.58
C GLY A 103 4.50 -1.71 -10.63
N LEU A 104 4.56 -0.38 -10.66
CA LEU A 104 3.80 0.50 -9.76
C LEU A 104 2.50 0.96 -10.43
N HIS A 105 1.39 0.74 -9.74
CA HIS A 105 0.06 1.12 -10.17
C HIS A 105 -0.64 1.98 -9.10
N LEU A 106 -1.29 3.06 -9.54
CA LEU A 106 -2.10 3.90 -8.66
C LEU A 106 -3.45 3.22 -8.41
N LEU A 107 -3.81 3.04 -7.13
CA LEU A 107 -5.12 2.59 -6.72
C LEU A 107 -6.05 3.80 -6.55
N THR A 108 -5.72 4.71 -5.63
CA THR A 108 -6.58 5.89 -5.40
C THR A 108 -5.80 7.15 -5.02
N LYS A 109 -6.34 8.29 -5.43
CA LYS A 109 -5.90 9.63 -5.01
C LYS A 109 -6.68 10.16 -3.81
N ASP A 110 -7.78 9.49 -3.44
CA ASP A 110 -8.74 9.96 -2.44
C ASP A 110 -8.31 9.65 -1.01
N GLY A 111 -7.11 9.10 -0.82
CA GLY A 111 -6.53 8.86 0.48
C GLY A 111 -6.72 7.45 1.02
N LEU A 112 -5.91 7.14 2.04
CA LEU A 112 -5.92 5.87 2.77
C LEU A 112 -7.28 5.53 3.38
N THR A 113 -8.00 6.51 3.94
CA THR A 113 -9.34 6.29 4.50
C THR A 113 -10.34 5.83 3.44
N THR A 114 -10.26 6.38 2.23
CA THR A 114 -11.14 5.98 1.12
C THR A 114 -10.79 4.57 0.66
N PHE A 115 -9.50 4.27 0.53
CA PHE A 115 -9.01 2.93 0.21
C PHE A 115 -9.48 1.86 1.21
N VAL A 116 -9.32 2.09 2.51
CA VAL A 116 -9.76 1.11 3.53
C VAL A 116 -11.27 0.86 3.46
N ARG A 117 -12.06 1.88 3.12
CA ARG A 117 -13.53 1.75 3.00
C ARG A 117 -13.98 1.04 1.73
N SER A 118 -13.13 0.94 0.70
CA SER A 118 -13.45 0.20 -0.52
C SER A 118 -13.10 -1.29 -0.43
N LEU A 119 -12.40 -1.71 0.63
CA LEU A 119 -12.07 -3.11 0.85
C LEU A 119 -13.34 -3.95 1.06
N THR A 120 -13.33 -5.17 0.50
CA THR A 120 -14.44 -6.12 0.59
C THR A 120 -14.01 -7.37 1.37
N ASP A 121 -14.98 -8.12 1.88
CA ASP A 121 -14.70 -9.42 2.52
C ASP A 121 -14.17 -10.41 1.47
N ALA A 122 -13.15 -11.19 1.86
CA ALA A 122 -12.55 -12.24 1.04
C ALA A 122 -13.50 -13.42 0.72
#